data_AF-A0A4R4RQ59-F1
#
_entry.id   AF-A0A4R4RQ59-F1
#
_cell.length_a   1.000
_cell.length_b   1.000
_cell.length_c   1.000
_cell.angle_alpha   90.00
_cell.angle_beta   90.00
_cell.angle_gamma   90.00
#
_symmetry.space_group_name_H-M   'P 1'
#
loop_
_entity.id
_entity.type
_entity.pdbx_description
1 polymer ?
#
loop_
_entity_poly.entity_id
_entity_poly.type
_entity_poly.pdbx_seq_one_letter_code
_entity_poly.pdbx_strand_id
1 'polypeptide(L)'
;MPRLSLALPYGADPVSRWRITAQAHENFLRADPRGHAEVRPMVLESWRRSAALHVDPDRTGSPITLSDDALAEARATHPLRHAMPVVRRLLIDDAAEAGVLVIVGDAQGRLLWAEGDEDLRRRAERLHLVAGANWREDAMGTNAIGTALAVGETVQVFGSEHYTRSVQPWSCTAAPIRDPLTGHILGVLDITGGAAVVAPQSAFLVRSAVAAVEAELRLLGATDGVGEGVGAAPGSRLEVLGRPRGLLTHRGRTIELSLRHTELLLLLAEHPDGLPASELAWQLYEHDAAEVTVRAEMSRLRKTVPDLVSPAGQYRLQTELRTDGMEVAERLTRGDHRSAVELYRGELLPRSTAPGVVALRYRLHGWLRNVLLDSGDSEALRSYATSPAGREDAQIWRACLDRLAPDSPHRAEAAAVLTGLDGELGHAG
;
A
#
# COMPACT_ATOMS: atom_id res chain seq x y z
N MET A 1 17.29 2.63 9.34
CA MET A 1 16.12 1.77 9.64
C MET A 1 15.55 2.15 10.99
N PRO A 2 14.25 2.49 11.09
CA PRO A 2 13.61 2.64 12.39
C PRO A 2 13.71 1.30 13.15
N ARG A 3 14.03 1.36 14.44
CA ARG A 3 14.06 0.15 15.29
C ARG A 3 12.64 -0.38 15.42
N LEU A 4 12.47 -1.69 15.23
CA LEU A 4 11.18 -2.35 15.43
C LEU A 4 10.70 -2.09 16.86
N SER A 5 9.49 -1.55 16.99
CA SER A 5 8.84 -1.39 18.30
C SER A 5 8.39 -2.77 18.77
N LEU A 6 9.22 -3.42 19.59
CA LEU A 6 8.93 -4.74 20.17
C LEU A 6 7.80 -4.64 21.20
N ALA A 7 6.88 -5.60 21.22
CA ALA A 7 5.81 -5.64 22.22
C ALA A 7 6.30 -6.24 23.55
N LEU A 8 7.21 -7.21 23.46
CA LEU A 8 7.98 -7.76 24.57
C LEU A 8 9.49 -7.59 24.31
N PRO A 9 10.13 -6.55 24.88
CA PRO A 9 11.58 -6.41 24.85
C PRO A 9 12.28 -7.61 25.52
N TYR A 10 13.54 -7.86 25.16
CA TYR A 10 14.32 -8.95 25.75
C TYR A 10 14.38 -8.83 27.28
N GLY A 11 14.01 -9.91 27.98
CA GLY A 11 13.98 -9.97 29.45
C GLY A 11 12.74 -9.37 30.11
N ALA A 12 11.77 -8.86 29.35
CA ALA A 12 10.50 -8.39 29.91
C ALA A 12 9.63 -9.58 30.37
N ASP A 13 9.01 -9.46 31.56
CA ASP A 13 8.01 -10.41 32.05
C ASP A 13 6.66 -10.20 31.34
N PRO A 14 6.13 -11.19 30.60
CA PRO A 14 4.85 -11.06 29.89
C PRO A 14 3.67 -10.75 30.81
N VAL A 15 3.67 -11.27 32.05
CA VAL A 15 2.55 -11.08 33.00
C VAL A 15 2.52 -9.64 33.51
N SER A 16 3.67 -9.11 33.91
CA SER A 16 3.80 -7.71 34.34
C SER A 16 3.45 -6.77 33.20
N ARG A 17 3.94 -7.04 31.98
CA ARG A 17 3.62 -6.23 30.80
C ARG A 17 2.13 -6.23 30.50
N TRP A 18 1.49 -7.39 30.57
CA TRP A 18 0.04 -7.50 30.39
C TRP A 18 -0.72 -6.62 31.39
N ARG A 19 -0.40 -6.72 32.69
CA ARG A 19 -1.11 -5.97 33.75
C ARG A 19 -0.98 -4.46 33.58
N ILE A 20 0.24 -3.99 33.28
CA ILE A 20 0.51 -2.57 33.01
C ILE A 20 -0.35 -2.08 31.85
N THR A 21 -0.31 -2.79 30.71
CA THR A 21 -1.07 -2.38 29.54
C THR A 21 -2.58 -2.48 29.76
N ALA A 22 -3.06 -3.48 30.52
CA ALA A 22 -4.48 -3.61 30.86
C ALA A 22 -4.97 -2.40 31.67
N GLN A 23 -4.21 -1.97 32.66
CA GLN A 23 -4.56 -0.77 33.44
C GLN A 23 -4.52 0.50 32.57
N ALA A 24 -3.52 0.62 31.69
CA ALA A 24 -3.40 1.74 30.77
C ALA A 24 -4.58 1.78 29.76
N HIS A 25 -5.02 0.62 29.27
CA HIS A 25 -6.16 0.46 28.38
C HIS A 25 -7.46 0.89 29.07
N GLU A 26 -7.71 0.43 30.29
CA GLU A 26 -8.88 0.86 31.08
C GLU A 26 -8.86 2.38 31.37
N ASN A 27 -7.69 2.95 31.67
CA ASN A 27 -7.54 4.38 31.85
C ASN A 27 -7.81 5.15 30.56
N PHE A 28 -7.31 4.65 29.42
CA PHE A 28 -7.55 5.23 28.11
C PHE A 28 -9.05 5.25 27.77
N LEU A 29 -9.77 4.14 27.98
CA LEU A 29 -11.21 4.06 27.71
C LEU A 29 -12.05 4.96 28.62
N ARG A 30 -11.57 5.27 29.83
CA ARG A 30 -12.19 6.24 30.75
C ARG A 30 -11.81 7.69 30.50
N ALA A 31 -10.99 7.95 29.47
CA ALA A 31 -10.38 9.25 29.21
C ALA A 31 -9.58 9.81 30.41
N ASP A 32 -8.94 8.94 31.19
CA ASP A 32 -8.03 9.33 32.29
C ASP A 32 -6.61 9.58 31.76
N PRO A 33 -6.08 10.82 31.85
CA PRO A 33 -4.77 11.16 31.32
C PRO A 33 -3.60 10.43 32.00
N ARG A 34 -3.80 9.84 33.18
CA ARG A 34 -2.75 9.23 34.00
C ARG A 34 -2.23 7.89 33.47
N GLY A 35 -2.85 7.32 32.43
CA GLY A 35 -2.55 5.97 31.92
C GLY A 35 -1.64 5.87 30.69
N HIS A 36 -1.25 6.97 30.05
CA HIS A 36 -0.66 6.90 28.69
C HIS A 36 0.86 6.72 28.65
N ALA A 37 1.59 7.00 29.73
CA ALA A 37 3.06 7.05 29.73
C ALA A 37 3.74 5.68 29.52
N GLU A 38 3.06 4.59 29.87
CA GLU A 38 3.60 3.22 29.80
C GLU A 38 3.18 2.46 28.52
N VAL A 39 2.39 3.12 27.67
CA VAL A 39 1.91 2.60 26.38
C VAL A 39 2.89 2.99 25.28
N ARG A 40 3.21 2.06 24.38
CA ARG A 40 4.10 2.34 23.25
C ARG A 40 3.45 3.38 22.33
N PRO A 41 4.19 4.37 21.79
CA PRO A 41 3.61 5.43 20.97
C PRO A 41 2.74 4.92 19.81
N MET A 42 3.19 3.87 19.12
CA MET A 42 2.43 3.24 18.02
C MET A 42 1.08 2.68 18.48
N VAL A 43 1.05 2.03 19.65
CA VAL A 43 -0.17 1.45 20.23
C VAL A 43 -1.12 2.56 20.67
N LEU A 44 -0.61 3.59 21.35
CA LEU A 44 -1.41 4.72 21.79
C LEU A 44 -2.05 5.46 20.60
N GLU A 45 -1.31 5.62 19.50
CA GLU A 45 -1.83 6.25 18.28
C GLU A 45 -2.89 5.38 17.61
N SER A 46 -2.70 4.05 17.59
CA SER A 46 -3.72 3.12 17.13
C SER A 46 -4.98 3.13 18.01
N TRP A 47 -4.84 3.23 19.35
CA TRP A 47 -5.97 3.38 20.27
C TRP A 47 -6.74 4.68 19.99
N ARG A 48 -6.04 5.79 19.74
CA ARG A 48 -6.67 7.06 19.36
C ARG A 48 -7.45 6.97 18.06
N ARG A 49 -6.89 6.33 17.02
CA ARG A 49 -7.61 6.07 15.77
C ARG A 49 -8.85 5.21 16.01
N SER A 50 -8.70 4.12 16.76
CA SER A 50 -9.80 3.20 17.11
C SER A 50 -10.93 3.92 17.86
N ALA A 51 -10.59 4.77 18.83
CA ALA A 51 -11.54 5.59 19.57
C ALA A 51 -12.24 6.64 18.68
N ALA A 52 -11.48 7.32 17.80
CA ALA A 52 -12.05 8.27 16.84
C ALA A 52 -13.04 7.62 15.86
N LEU A 53 -12.82 6.33 15.56
CA LEU A 53 -13.69 5.50 14.72
C LEU A 53 -14.84 4.85 15.51
N HIS A 54 -14.98 5.15 16.80
CA HIS A 54 -16.04 4.65 17.69
C HIS A 54 -16.10 3.11 17.73
N VAL A 55 -14.95 2.46 17.67
CA VAL A 55 -14.86 1.01 17.84
C VAL A 55 -15.33 0.65 19.24
N ASP A 56 -16.23 -0.34 19.33
CA ASP A 56 -16.68 -0.91 20.59
C ASP A 56 -15.57 -1.79 21.22
N PRO A 57 -15.03 -1.42 22.39
CA PRO A 57 -14.00 -2.21 23.06
C PRO A 57 -14.51 -3.56 23.58
N ASP A 58 -15.83 -3.75 23.70
CA ASP A 58 -16.47 -4.98 24.19
C ASP A 58 -17.02 -5.87 23.06
N ARG A 59 -16.75 -5.51 21.80
CA ARG A 59 -17.08 -6.34 20.62
C ARG A 59 -16.52 -7.75 20.76
N THR A 60 -17.34 -8.75 20.46
CA THR A 60 -16.98 -10.17 20.65
C THR A 60 -16.43 -10.85 19.40
N GLY A 61 -16.63 -10.27 18.21
CA GLY A 61 -16.09 -10.82 16.96
C GLY A 61 -16.05 -9.81 15.82
N SER A 62 -15.17 -10.10 14.87
CA SER A 62 -15.01 -9.32 13.64
C SER A 62 -16.21 -9.51 12.68
N PRO A 63 -16.59 -8.47 11.90
CA PRO A 63 -17.58 -8.64 10.84
C PRO A 63 -17.04 -9.55 9.73
N ILE A 64 -17.84 -10.54 9.33
CA ILE A 64 -17.59 -11.35 8.13
C ILE A 64 -18.13 -10.56 6.93
N THR A 65 -17.23 -10.18 6.02
CA THR A 65 -17.53 -9.26 4.91
C THR A 65 -17.52 -9.93 3.54
N LEU A 66 -16.96 -11.14 3.43
CA LEU A 66 -17.01 -11.96 2.23
C LEU A 66 -17.90 -13.18 2.48
N SER A 67 -18.83 -13.43 1.56
CA SER A 67 -19.48 -14.74 1.46
C SER A 67 -18.47 -15.79 0.97
N ASP A 68 -18.83 -17.08 1.07
CA ASP A 68 -17.97 -18.17 0.60
C ASP A 68 -17.59 -18.03 -0.89
N ASP A 69 -18.56 -17.67 -1.74
CA ASP A 69 -18.32 -17.44 -3.17
C ASP A 69 -17.39 -16.25 -3.40
N ALA A 70 -17.62 -15.13 -2.70
CA ALA A 70 -16.79 -13.93 -2.82
C ALA A 70 -15.36 -14.19 -2.29
N LEU A 71 -15.22 -15.01 -1.25
CA LEU A 71 -13.92 -15.42 -0.72
C LEU A 71 -13.18 -16.35 -1.70
N ALA A 72 -13.89 -17.27 -2.34
CA ALA A 72 -13.31 -18.13 -3.37
C ALA A 72 -12.82 -17.32 -4.57
N GLU A 73 -13.62 -16.36 -5.04
CA GLU A 73 -13.24 -15.43 -6.11
C GLU A 73 -12.05 -14.55 -5.71
N ALA A 74 -12.08 -13.97 -4.50
CA ALA A 74 -10.98 -13.18 -3.97
C ALA A 74 -9.68 -14.01 -3.93
N ARG A 75 -9.71 -15.24 -3.41
CA ARG A 75 -8.53 -16.14 -3.42
C ARG A 75 -8.05 -16.46 -4.83
N ALA A 76 -8.96 -16.69 -5.76
CA ALA A 76 -8.62 -17.09 -7.13
C ALA A 76 -7.99 -15.94 -7.94
N THR A 77 -8.36 -14.70 -7.64
CA THR A 77 -7.90 -13.51 -8.36
C THR A 77 -6.70 -12.85 -7.69
N HIS A 78 -6.59 -12.92 -6.37
CA HIS A 78 -5.55 -12.22 -5.62
C HIS A 78 -4.13 -12.68 -5.98
N PRO A 79 -3.15 -11.77 -6.16
CA PRO A 79 -1.76 -12.11 -6.49
C PRO A 79 -1.09 -13.05 -5.49
N LEU A 80 -1.40 -12.89 -4.19
CA LEU A 80 -0.81 -13.70 -3.11
C LEU A 80 -1.13 -15.20 -3.21
N ARG A 81 -2.12 -15.61 -4.01
CA ARG A 81 -2.42 -17.04 -4.22
C ARG A 81 -1.19 -17.81 -4.70
N HIS A 82 -0.33 -17.16 -5.49
CA HIS A 82 0.87 -17.77 -6.04
C HIS A 82 1.99 -17.92 -5.02
N ALA A 83 2.01 -17.07 -3.99
CA ALA A 83 2.99 -17.13 -2.92
C ALA A 83 2.53 -18.00 -1.73
N MET A 84 1.26 -18.42 -1.69
CA MET A 84 0.76 -19.32 -0.63
C MET A 84 1.54 -20.63 -0.48
N PRO A 85 2.05 -21.29 -1.54
CA PRO A 85 2.95 -22.44 -1.37
C PRO A 85 4.22 -22.11 -0.55
N VAL A 86 4.79 -20.92 -0.74
CA VAL A 86 5.94 -20.45 0.04
C VAL A 86 5.55 -20.18 1.49
N VAL A 87 4.41 -19.51 1.72
CA VAL A 87 3.87 -19.29 3.09
C VAL A 87 3.65 -20.62 3.80
N ARG A 88 3.05 -21.60 3.12
CA ARG A 88 2.78 -22.92 3.71
C ARG A 88 4.05 -23.62 4.15
N ARG A 89 5.02 -23.70 3.25
CA ARG A 89 6.32 -24.32 3.51
C ARG A 89 7.10 -23.65 4.64
N LEU A 90 7.04 -22.32 4.74
CA LEU A 90 7.84 -21.58 5.72
C LEU A 90 7.18 -21.47 7.09
N LEU A 91 5.85 -21.47 7.16
CA LEU A 91 5.13 -21.09 8.38
C LEU A 91 4.00 -22.04 8.77
N ILE A 92 3.37 -22.76 7.85
CA ILE A 92 2.16 -23.55 8.13
C ILE A 92 2.49 -25.01 8.38
N ASP A 93 3.42 -25.61 7.62
CA ASP A 93 3.75 -27.03 7.74
C ASP A 93 4.19 -27.41 9.17
N ASP A 94 4.88 -26.50 9.86
CA ASP A 94 5.32 -26.66 11.26
C ASP A 94 4.48 -25.86 12.28
N ALA A 95 3.37 -25.25 11.85
CA ALA A 95 2.58 -24.34 12.70
C ALA A 95 1.95 -25.03 13.93
N ALA A 96 1.58 -26.30 13.79
CA ALA A 96 0.99 -27.08 14.87
C ALA A 96 2.01 -27.32 16.01
N GLU A 97 3.27 -27.59 15.68
CA GLU A 97 4.33 -27.77 16.67
C GLU A 97 4.70 -26.46 17.35
N ALA A 98 4.65 -25.35 16.60
CA ALA A 98 4.90 -24.01 17.12
C ALA A 98 3.70 -23.42 17.89
N GLY A 99 2.52 -24.02 17.79
CA GLY A 99 1.28 -23.50 18.39
C GLY A 99 0.93 -22.12 17.87
N VAL A 100 0.86 -21.96 16.54
CA VAL A 100 0.54 -20.68 15.88
C VAL A 100 -0.55 -20.83 14.83
N LEU A 101 -1.31 -19.76 14.62
CA LEU A 101 -2.20 -19.57 13.49
C LEU A 101 -1.56 -18.57 12.53
N VAL A 102 -1.44 -18.94 11.25
CA VAL A 102 -0.92 -18.09 10.18
C VAL A 102 -2.09 -17.51 9.39
N ILE A 103 -2.10 -16.20 9.23
CA ILE A 103 -3.16 -15.46 8.56
C ILE A 103 -2.56 -14.66 7.42
N VAL A 104 -3.22 -14.72 6.27
CA VAL A 104 -2.89 -13.87 5.12
C VAL A 104 -4.15 -13.11 4.73
N GLY A 105 -4.09 -11.78 4.81
CA GLY A 105 -5.16 -10.88 4.43
C GLY A 105 -4.80 -9.99 3.25
N ASP A 106 -5.79 -9.39 2.61
CA ASP A 106 -5.59 -8.40 1.55
C ASP A 106 -5.31 -6.99 2.10
N ALA A 107 -5.05 -6.04 1.19
CA ALA A 107 -4.77 -4.65 1.51
C ALA A 107 -5.94 -3.93 2.21
N GLN A 108 -7.15 -4.47 2.11
CA GLN A 108 -8.35 -3.99 2.77
C GLN A 108 -8.58 -4.67 4.13
N GLY A 109 -7.62 -5.48 4.61
CA GLY A 109 -7.71 -6.17 5.90
C GLY A 109 -8.74 -7.29 5.94
N ARG A 110 -9.21 -7.77 4.78
CA ARG A 110 -10.06 -8.96 4.69
C ARG A 110 -9.18 -10.20 4.70
N LEU A 111 -9.50 -11.17 5.54
CA LEU A 111 -8.68 -12.37 5.69
C LEU A 111 -8.96 -13.32 4.53
N LEU A 112 -7.92 -13.69 3.78
CA LEU A 112 -8.04 -14.62 2.65
C LEU A 112 -7.71 -16.05 3.09
N TRP A 113 -6.68 -16.23 3.91
CA TRP A 113 -6.29 -17.54 4.44
C TRP A 113 -6.07 -17.45 5.95
N ALA A 114 -6.47 -18.50 6.67
CA ALA A 114 -6.26 -18.69 8.10
C ALA A 114 -5.97 -20.18 8.34
N GLU A 115 -4.70 -20.53 8.46
CA GLU A 115 -4.18 -21.91 8.45
C GLU A 115 -3.17 -22.08 9.60
N GLY A 116 -3.07 -23.26 10.20
CA GLY A 116 -2.14 -23.53 11.30
C GLY A 116 -2.72 -24.47 12.34
N ASP A 117 -2.31 -24.30 13.61
CA ASP A 117 -2.74 -25.13 14.73
C ASP A 117 -4.28 -25.22 14.84
N GLU A 118 -4.81 -26.45 14.87
CA GLU A 118 -6.26 -26.67 14.84
C GLU A 118 -6.97 -26.22 16.11
N ASP A 119 -6.34 -26.36 17.28
CA ASP A 119 -6.91 -25.94 18.57
C ASP A 119 -7.00 -24.42 18.65
N LEU A 120 -5.95 -23.73 18.22
CA LEU A 120 -5.95 -22.28 18.09
C LEU A 120 -6.95 -21.82 17.04
N ARG A 121 -7.07 -22.50 15.90
CA ARG A 121 -8.07 -22.17 14.87
C ARG A 121 -9.49 -22.26 15.44
N ARG A 122 -9.85 -23.33 16.15
CA ARG A 122 -11.15 -23.46 16.86
C ARG A 122 -11.38 -22.36 17.90
N ARG A 123 -10.32 -21.88 18.56
CA ARG A 123 -10.41 -20.77 19.50
C ARG A 123 -10.58 -19.41 18.80
N ALA A 124 -9.89 -19.23 17.68
CA ALA A 124 -9.89 -18.04 16.84
C ALA A 124 -11.24 -17.83 16.12
N GLU A 125 -11.92 -18.92 15.76
CA GLU A 125 -13.28 -18.91 15.19
C GLU A 125 -14.29 -18.15 16.06
N ARG A 126 -14.19 -18.25 17.40
CA ARG A 126 -15.08 -17.52 18.33
C ARG A 126 -14.94 -16.00 18.26
N LEU A 127 -13.83 -15.50 17.72
CA LEU A 127 -13.56 -14.09 17.49
C LEU A 127 -13.78 -13.68 16.03
N HIS A 128 -14.24 -14.61 15.18
CA HIS A 128 -14.23 -14.48 13.73
C HIS A 128 -12.86 -14.11 13.16
N LEU A 129 -11.78 -14.65 13.75
CA LEU A 129 -10.45 -14.63 13.12
C LEU A 129 -10.39 -15.77 12.08
N VAL A 130 -11.23 -15.65 11.05
CA VAL A 130 -11.47 -16.63 9.99
C VAL A 130 -11.40 -15.96 8.63
N ALA A 131 -11.15 -16.76 7.58
CA ALA A 131 -11.20 -16.25 6.22
C ALA A 131 -12.58 -15.62 5.91
N GLY A 132 -12.57 -14.47 5.24
CA GLY A 132 -13.74 -13.63 4.95
C GLY A 132 -14.04 -12.53 5.98
N ALA A 133 -13.43 -12.59 7.16
CA ALA A 133 -13.57 -11.55 8.18
C ALA A 133 -12.72 -10.30 7.89
N ASN A 134 -13.15 -9.13 8.38
CA ASN A 134 -12.42 -7.87 8.24
C ASN A 134 -11.77 -7.44 9.57
N TRP A 135 -10.45 -7.34 9.57
CA TRP A 135 -9.61 -7.04 10.73
C TRP A 135 -8.94 -5.67 10.67
N ARG A 136 -9.47 -4.73 9.88
CA ARG A 136 -9.05 -3.33 9.94
C ARG A 136 -9.30 -2.70 11.31
N GLU A 137 -8.55 -1.63 11.61
CA GLU A 137 -8.71 -0.88 12.86
C GLU A 137 -10.11 -0.25 13.00
N ASP A 138 -10.76 0.13 11.91
CA ASP A 138 -12.16 0.62 11.94
C ASP A 138 -13.19 -0.46 12.29
N ALA A 139 -12.83 -1.75 12.18
CA ALA A 139 -13.71 -2.87 12.50
C ALA A 139 -13.45 -3.46 13.90
N MET A 140 -12.18 -3.64 14.26
CA MET A 140 -11.74 -4.36 15.48
C MET A 140 -10.82 -3.53 16.38
N GLY A 141 -10.58 -2.27 16.05
CA GLY A 141 -9.62 -1.43 16.75
C GLY A 141 -8.19 -1.95 16.59
N THR A 142 -7.29 -1.52 17.46
CA THR A 142 -5.89 -1.96 17.47
C THR A 142 -5.77 -3.48 17.51
N ASN A 143 -5.18 -4.01 16.44
CA ASN A 143 -4.83 -5.41 16.24
C ASN A 143 -3.68 -5.46 15.23
N ALA A 144 -2.85 -6.52 15.22
CA ALA A 144 -1.64 -6.50 14.41
C ALA A 144 -1.92 -6.39 12.89
N ILE A 145 -2.96 -7.07 12.39
CA ILE A 145 -3.34 -7.08 10.97
C ILE A 145 -3.70 -5.66 10.49
N GLY A 146 -4.70 -5.04 11.13
CA GLY A 146 -5.15 -3.70 10.78
C GLY A 146 -4.09 -2.64 11.02
N THR A 147 -3.34 -2.75 12.13
CA THR A 147 -2.30 -1.78 12.46
C THR A 147 -1.11 -1.87 11.50
N ALA A 148 -0.67 -3.06 11.10
CA ALA A 148 0.39 -3.24 10.09
C ALA A 148 0.02 -2.57 8.76
N LEU A 149 -1.22 -2.73 8.32
CA LEU A 149 -1.74 -2.10 7.11
C LEU A 149 -1.79 -0.56 7.26
N ALA A 150 -2.23 -0.06 8.42
CA ALA A 150 -2.35 1.38 8.67
C ALA A 150 -0.99 2.09 8.74
N VAL A 151 0.03 1.45 9.33
CA VAL A 151 1.36 2.06 9.50
C VAL A 151 2.33 1.68 8.39
N GLY A 152 2.02 0.66 7.59
CA GLY A 152 2.88 0.16 6.51
C GLY A 152 4.18 -0.50 6.97
N GLU A 153 4.25 -0.95 8.22
CA GLU A 153 5.45 -1.52 8.83
C GLU A 153 5.12 -2.81 9.58
N THR A 154 6.14 -3.60 9.92
CA THR A 154 5.97 -4.76 10.80
C THR A 154 5.59 -4.30 12.21
N VAL A 155 4.54 -4.89 12.76
CA VAL A 155 4.03 -4.58 14.10
C VAL A 155 3.90 -5.84 14.94
N GLN A 156 3.99 -5.65 16.24
CA GLN A 156 3.63 -6.64 17.25
C GLN A 156 2.58 -6.03 18.14
N VAL A 157 1.55 -6.80 18.48
CA VAL A 157 0.50 -6.40 19.43
C VAL A 157 0.38 -7.50 20.48
N PHE A 158 0.64 -7.15 21.74
CA PHE A 158 0.66 -8.08 22.85
C PHE A 158 -0.46 -7.81 23.85
N GLY A 159 -1.31 -8.79 24.08
CA GLY A 159 -2.22 -8.75 25.21
C GLY A 159 -3.21 -7.59 25.13
N SER A 160 -3.31 -6.83 26.23
CA SER A 160 -4.13 -5.62 26.32
C SER A 160 -3.69 -4.44 25.46
N GLU A 161 -2.66 -4.59 24.62
CA GLU A 161 -2.43 -3.65 23.52
C GLU A 161 -3.53 -3.73 22.46
N HIS A 162 -4.24 -4.87 22.37
CA HIS A 162 -5.45 -4.98 21.56
C HIS A 162 -6.54 -4.07 22.13
N TYR A 163 -7.15 -3.29 21.24
CA TYR A 163 -8.19 -2.34 21.63
C TYR A 163 -9.46 -3.05 22.14
N THR A 164 -9.86 -4.13 21.48
CA THR A 164 -11.04 -4.92 21.87
C THR A 164 -10.67 -6.00 22.90
N ARG A 165 -11.40 -6.03 24.02
CA ARG A 165 -11.13 -6.92 25.17
C ARG A 165 -11.19 -8.41 24.83
N SER A 166 -12.07 -8.80 23.90
CA SER A 166 -12.20 -10.19 23.46
C SER A 166 -10.95 -10.73 22.74
N VAL A 167 -10.15 -9.85 22.14
CA VAL A 167 -8.91 -10.18 21.41
C VAL A 167 -7.69 -10.15 22.34
N GLN A 168 -7.77 -9.49 23.49
CA GLN A 168 -6.64 -9.34 24.40
C GLN A 168 -5.96 -10.67 24.79
N PRO A 169 -6.63 -11.84 24.95
CA PRO A 169 -5.97 -13.12 25.22
C PRO A 169 -4.92 -13.57 24.17
N TRP A 170 -4.83 -12.88 23.05
CA TRP A 170 -3.97 -13.22 21.92
C TRP A 170 -2.79 -12.28 21.80
N SER A 171 -1.78 -12.75 21.08
CA SER A 171 -0.59 -11.99 20.71
C SER A 171 -0.31 -12.22 19.24
N CYS A 172 0.04 -11.15 18.54
CA CYS A 172 0.08 -11.16 17.08
C CYS A 172 1.34 -10.43 16.59
N THR A 173 1.95 -10.96 15.54
CA THR A 173 3.02 -10.28 14.78
C THR A 173 2.62 -10.26 13.32
N ALA A 174 2.49 -9.06 12.75
CA ALA A 174 2.06 -8.87 11.38
C ALA A 174 3.05 -8.01 10.59
N ALA A 175 3.20 -8.28 9.31
CA ALA A 175 3.95 -7.45 8.38
C ALA A 175 3.18 -7.29 7.05
N PRO A 176 3.16 -6.08 6.47
CA PRO A 176 2.57 -5.89 5.16
C PRO A 176 3.40 -6.61 4.10
N ILE A 177 2.73 -7.25 3.15
CA ILE A 177 3.32 -7.83 1.95
C ILE A 177 3.19 -6.79 0.83
N ARG A 178 4.30 -6.45 0.19
CA ARG A 178 4.32 -5.46 -0.89
C ARG A 178 4.46 -6.13 -2.24
N ASP A 179 3.89 -5.48 -3.23
CA ASP A 179 4.20 -5.78 -4.62
C ASP A 179 5.69 -5.44 -4.86
N PRO A 180 6.51 -6.40 -5.29
CA PRO A 180 7.94 -6.18 -5.49
C PRO A 180 8.25 -5.24 -6.66
N LEU A 181 7.28 -4.97 -7.54
CA LEU A 181 7.40 -4.07 -8.68
C LEU A 181 6.91 -2.66 -8.32
N THR A 182 5.72 -2.56 -7.72
CA THR A 182 5.06 -1.25 -7.44
C THR A 182 5.32 -0.70 -6.03
N GLY A 183 5.72 -1.54 -5.08
CA GLY A 183 5.89 -1.18 -3.66
C GLY A 183 4.58 -1.02 -2.88
N HIS A 184 3.43 -1.13 -3.56
CA HIS A 184 2.11 -1.06 -2.93
C HIS A 184 1.88 -2.27 -2.01
N ILE A 185 1.15 -2.05 -0.92
CA ILE A 185 0.75 -3.15 -0.03
C ILE A 185 -0.30 -3.98 -0.75
N LEU A 186 0.03 -5.24 -1.04
CA LEU A 186 -0.89 -6.24 -1.58
C LEU A 186 -1.73 -6.89 -0.48
N GLY A 187 -1.17 -6.96 0.72
CA GLY A 187 -1.82 -7.62 1.84
C GLY A 187 -0.95 -7.63 3.08
N VAL A 188 -1.22 -8.56 3.97
CA VAL A 188 -0.55 -8.67 5.25
C VAL A 188 -0.40 -10.15 5.62
N LEU A 189 0.79 -10.48 6.14
CA LEU A 189 1.08 -11.77 6.75
C LEU A 189 1.08 -11.56 8.26
N ASP A 190 0.27 -12.33 8.97
CA ASP A 190 0.19 -12.34 10.43
C ASP A 190 0.41 -13.75 10.97
N ILE A 191 1.07 -13.82 12.12
CA ILE A 191 1.04 -14.99 12.98
C ILE A 191 0.37 -14.59 14.29
N THR A 192 -0.54 -15.43 14.77
CA THR A 192 -1.34 -15.23 15.97
C THR A 192 -1.20 -16.43 16.91
N GLY A 193 -1.08 -16.17 18.21
CA GLY A 193 -0.97 -17.22 19.22
C GLY A 193 -0.77 -16.65 20.62
N GLY A 194 0.01 -17.37 21.44
CA GLY A 194 0.40 -16.92 22.79
C GLY A 194 1.58 -15.94 22.78
N ALA A 195 2.11 -15.62 23.97
CA ALA A 195 3.17 -14.61 24.14
C ALA A 195 4.45 -14.85 23.29
N ALA A 196 4.75 -16.12 22.93
CA ALA A 196 5.88 -16.45 22.07
C ALA A 196 5.79 -15.80 20.68
N VAL A 197 4.58 -15.52 20.18
CA VAL A 197 4.36 -14.90 18.89
C VAL A 197 4.86 -13.46 18.82
N VAL A 198 5.03 -12.78 19.95
CA VAL A 198 5.58 -11.42 20.01
C VAL A 198 7.02 -11.38 20.55
N ALA A 199 7.70 -12.52 20.59
CA ALA A 199 9.14 -12.55 20.83
C ALA A 199 9.88 -11.80 19.70
N PRO A 200 11.07 -11.22 19.94
CA PRO A 200 11.83 -10.53 18.91
C PRO A 200 12.12 -11.40 17.67
N GLN A 201 12.32 -12.70 17.88
CA GLN A 201 12.57 -13.69 16.83
C GLN A 201 11.40 -13.82 15.86
N SER A 202 10.17 -13.72 16.37
CA SER A 202 8.94 -13.82 15.59
C SER A 202 8.82 -12.67 14.59
N ALA A 203 9.24 -11.46 14.95
CA ALA A 203 9.30 -10.33 14.01
C ALA A 203 10.31 -10.57 12.88
N PHE A 204 11.46 -11.19 13.15
CA PHE A 204 12.42 -11.56 12.11
C PHE A 204 11.88 -12.67 11.21
N LEU A 205 11.21 -13.68 11.77
CA LEU A 205 10.58 -14.77 11.03
C LEU A 205 9.54 -14.23 10.04
N VAL A 206 8.58 -13.42 10.52
CA VAL A 206 7.51 -12.87 9.68
C VAL A 206 8.10 -11.97 8.59
N ARG A 207 9.05 -11.09 8.91
CA ARG A 207 9.72 -10.26 7.91
C ARG A 207 10.47 -11.07 6.86
N SER A 208 11.12 -12.16 7.25
CA SER A 208 11.84 -13.04 6.33
C SER A 208 10.88 -13.81 5.44
N ALA A 209 9.75 -14.28 5.98
CA ALA A 209 8.69 -14.93 5.21
C ALA A 209 8.05 -13.95 4.22
N VAL A 210 7.76 -12.70 4.62
CA VAL A 210 7.32 -11.65 3.70
C VAL A 210 8.36 -11.42 2.60
N ALA A 211 9.64 -11.26 2.94
CA ALA A 211 10.68 -11.06 1.94
C ALA A 211 10.77 -12.23 0.93
N ALA A 212 10.58 -13.48 1.39
CA ALA A 212 10.52 -14.65 0.52
C ALA A 212 9.26 -14.65 -0.37
N VAL A 213 8.10 -14.26 0.17
CA VAL A 213 6.86 -14.06 -0.60
C VAL A 213 7.05 -13.00 -1.68
N GLU A 214 7.60 -11.84 -1.34
CA GLU A 214 7.86 -10.76 -2.29
C GLU A 214 8.88 -11.16 -3.36
N ALA A 215 9.87 -11.98 -3.00
CA ALA A 215 10.81 -12.54 -3.96
C ALA A 215 10.13 -13.53 -4.93
N GLU A 216 9.26 -14.41 -4.44
CA GLU A 216 8.47 -15.33 -5.27
C GLU A 216 7.58 -14.56 -6.26
N LEU A 217 6.87 -13.54 -5.78
CA LEU A 217 6.05 -12.67 -6.62
C LEU A 217 6.90 -11.94 -7.68
N ARG A 218 8.14 -11.56 -7.34
CA ARG A 218 9.06 -10.92 -8.28
C ARG A 218 9.49 -11.89 -9.37
N LEU A 219 9.74 -13.15 -9.03
CA LEU A 219 10.11 -14.18 -10.00
C LEU A 219 8.96 -14.47 -10.96
N LEU A 220 7.74 -14.54 -10.46
CA LEU A 220 6.54 -14.73 -11.29
C LEU A 220 6.35 -13.56 -12.27
N GLY A 221 6.50 -12.32 -11.80
CA GLY A 221 6.48 -11.14 -12.66
C GLY A 221 7.69 -11.04 -13.62
N ALA A 222 8.80 -11.72 -13.32
CA ALA A 222 9.97 -11.80 -14.20
C ALA A 222 9.86 -12.94 -15.24
N THR A 223 9.18 -14.05 -14.93
CA THR A 223 8.93 -15.14 -15.89
C THR A 223 7.92 -14.75 -16.98
N ASP A 224 7.04 -13.78 -16.70
CA ASP A 224 6.23 -13.12 -17.72
C ASP A 224 7.06 -12.17 -18.62
N GLY A 225 8.30 -11.86 -18.23
CA GLY A 225 9.23 -10.95 -18.91
C GLY A 225 10.42 -11.60 -19.63
N VAL A 226 10.56 -12.94 -19.60
CA VAL A 226 11.62 -13.66 -20.34
C VAL A 226 11.00 -14.56 -21.41
N GLY A 227 10.57 -13.92 -22.49
CA GLY A 227 10.20 -14.57 -23.74
C GLY A 227 10.91 -13.90 -24.91
N GLU A 228 12.19 -14.23 -25.13
CA GLU A 228 12.83 -13.94 -26.41
C GLU A 228 12.27 -14.87 -27.50
N GLY A 229 11.61 -14.27 -28.50
CA GLY A 229 11.98 -14.57 -29.87
C GLY A 229 11.13 -15.52 -30.71
N VAL A 230 9.79 -15.48 -30.64
CA VAL A 230 8.94 -15.74 -31.83
C VAL A 230 7.65 -14.90 -31.73
N GLY A 231 7.66 -13.71 -32.33
CA GLY A 231 6.46 -12.96 -32.76
C GLY A 231 5.30 -12.81 -31.76
N ALA A 232 5.52 -12.18 -30.60
CA ALA A 232 4.42 -11.71 -29.74
C ALA A 232 3.98 -10.30 -30.15
N ALA A 233 2.67 -10.10 -30.32
CA ALA A 233 2.10 -8.79 -30.63
C ALA A 233 2.44 -7.76 -29.52
N PRO A 234 2.69 -6.48 -29.85
CA PRO A 234 3.15 -5.48 -28.90
C PRO A 234 2.11 -5.24 -27.79
N GLY A 235 2.55 -5.31 -26.53
CA GLY A 235 1.75 -4.99 -25.34
C GLY A 235 1.18 -3.57 -25.36
N SER A 236 0.17 -3.32 -24.52
CA SER A 236 -0.51 -2.02 -24.48
C SER A 236 0.24 -1.03 -23.60
N ARG A 237 0.41 0.21 -24.06
CA ARG A 237 1.07 1.28 -23.31
C ARG A 237 0.24 2.55 -23.31
N LEU A 238 0.05 3.16 -22.14
CA LEU A 238 -0.67 4.42 -21.96
C LEU A 238 0.27 5.52 -21.44
N GLU A 239 0.46 6.58 -22.21
CA GLU A 239 1.21 7.76 -21.79
C GLU A 239 0.29 8.78 -21.11
N VAL A 240 0.62 9.21 -19.90
CA VAL A 240 -0.15 10.17 -19.11
C VAL A 240 0.69 11.28 -18.47
N LEU A 241 2.02 11.15 -18.39
CA LEU A 241 2.89 12.12 -17.71
C LEU A 241 3.03 13.42 -18.50
N GLY A 242 2.71 14.55 -17.85
CA GLY A 242 2.70 15.87 -18.46
C GLY A 242 1.64 16.06 -19.55
N ARG A 243 0.73 15.09 -19.73
CA ARG A 243 -0.23 15.11 -20.83
C ARG A 243 -1.62 15.59 -20.41
N PRO A 244 -2.27 16.43 -21.23
CA PRO A 244 -3.64 16.88 -20.96
C PRO A 244 -4.69 15.79 -21.19
N ARG A 245 -4.34 14.72 -21.92
CA ARG A 245 -5.11 13.49 -22.23
C ARG A 245 -4.14 12.34 -22.54
N GLY A 246 -4.56 11.11 -22.29
CA GLY A 246 -3.71 9.94 -22.47
C GLY A 246 -3.55 9.52 -23.93
N LEU A 247 -2.36 9.02 -24.25
CA LEU A 247 -2.04 8.43 -25.55
C LEU A 247 -1.86 6.93 -25.38
N LEU A 248 -2.80 6.15 -25.91
CA LEU A 248 -2.78 4.68 -25.83
C LEU A 248 -2.16 4.10 -27.09
N THR A 249 -1.09 3.34 -26.95
CA THR A 249 -0.60 2.43 -27.98
C THR A 249 -1.08 1.03 -27.66
N HIS A 250 -1.93 0.46 -28.51
CA HIS A 250 -2.53 -0.85 -28.31
C HIS A 250 -2.65 -1.58 -29.65
N ARG A 251 -2.12 -2.81 -29.73
CA ARG A 251 -2.08 -3.61 -30.98
C ARG A 251 -1.47 -2.86 -32.16
N GLY A 252 -0.38 -2.13 -31.91
CA GLY A 252 0.32 -1.33 -32.93
C GLY A 252 -0.42 -0.07 -33.39
N ARG A 253 -1.57 0.28 -32.78
CA ARG A 253 -2.32 1.50 -33.06
C ARG A 253 -2.15 2.49 -31.92
N THR A 254 -1.89 3.74 -32.26
CA THR A 254 -1.83 4.84 -31.30
C THR A 254 -3.14 5.64 -31.36
N ILE A 255 -3.78 5.81 -30.20
CA ILE A 255 -5.10 6.42 -30.04
C ILE A 255 -5.00 7.48 -28.94
N GLU A 256 -5.31 8.73 -29.27
CA GLU A 256 -5.50 9.76 -28.24
C GLU A 256 -6.89 9.60 -27.62
N LEU A 257 -6.93 9.32 -26.32
CA LEU A 257 -8.16 9.04 -25.60
C LEU A 257 -8.82 10.34 -25.12
N SER A 258 -10.12 10.27 -24.82
CA SER A 258 -10.76 11.32 -24.01
C SER A 258 -10.12 11.35 -22.61
N LEU A 259 -10.25 12.49 -21.91
CA LEU A 259 -9.77 12.58 -20.53
C LEU A 259 -10.43 11.50 -19.67
N ARG A 260 -11.74 11.34 -19.76
CA ARG A 260 -12.50 10.35 -18.97
C ARG A 260 -12.07 8.91 -19.28
N HIS A 261 -11.84 8.57 -20.54
CA HIS A 261 -11.33 7.26 -20.91
C HIS A 261 -9.89 7.02 -20.43
N THR A 262 -9.07 8.07 -20.40
CA THR A 262 -7.71 8.00 -19.86
C THR A 262 -7.75 7.73 -18.36
N GLU A 263 -8.57 8.47 -17.62
CA GLU A 263 -8.77 8.26 -16.18
C GLU A 263 -9.25 6.84 -15.91
N LEU A 264 -10.23 6.35 -16.66
CA LEU A 264 -10.72 4.97 -16.54
C LEU A 264 -9.60 3.93 -16.74
N LEU A 265 -8.84 4.03 -17.84
CA LEU A 265 -7.77 3.07 -18.10
C LEU A 265 -6.63 3.17 -17.09
N LEU A 266 -6.31 4.38 -16.63
CA LEU A 266 -5.29 4.61 -15.62
C LEU A 266 -5.69 4.01 -14.27
N LEU A 267 -6.94 4.22 -13.84
CA LEU A 267 -7.48 3.60 -12.63
C LEU A 267 -7.50 2.07 -12.77
N LEU A 268 -7.95 1.54 -13.90
CA LEU A 268 -7.95 0.09 -14.12
C LEU A 268 -6.53 -0.51 -14.18
N ALA A 269 -5.53 0.24 -14.65
CA ALA A 269 -4.13 -0.20 -14.64
C ALA A 269 -3.58 -0.35 -13.21
N GLU A 270 -4.03 0.50 -12.28
CA GLU A 270 -3.68 0.42 -10.86
C GLU A 270 -4.48 -0.63 -10.08
N HIS A 271 -5.53 -1.18 -10.70
CA HIS A 271 -6.41 -2.18 -10.09
C HIS A 271 -6.54 -3.42 -11.02
N PRO A 272 -5.52 -4.30 -11.09
CA PRO A 272 -5.51 -5.45 -12.00
C PRO A 272 -6.69 -6.42 -11.80
N ASP A 273 -7.13 -6.58 -10.55
CA ASP A 273 -8.30 -7.40 -10.20
C ASP A 273 -9.62 -6.80 -10.71
N GLY A 274 -9.60 -5.52 -11.08
CA GLY A 274 -10.72 -4.76 -11.59
C GLY A 274 -11.54 -4.06 -10.51
N LEU A 275 -12.36 -3.12 -10.95
CA LEU A 275 -13.20 -2.28 -10.09
C LEU A 275 -14.68 -2.42 -10.49
N PRO A 276 -15.61 -2.52 -9.53
CA PRO A 276 -17.02 -2.39 -9.84
C PRO A 276 -17.34 -0.96 -10.33
N ALA A 277 -18.43 -0.83 -11.09
CA ALA A 277 -18.85 0.44 -11.65
C ALA A 277 -19.07 1.53 -10.58
N SER A 278 -19.54 1.15 -9.39
CA SER A 278 -19.74 2.04 -8.25
C SER A 278 -18.43 2.60 -7.73
N GLU A 279 -17.40 1.77 -7.55
CA GLU A 279 -16.09 2.20 -7.06
C GLU A 279 -15.35 3.08 -8.08
N LEU A 280 -15.44 2.74 -9.37
CA LEU A 280 -14.98 3.64 -10.42
C LEU A 280 -15.71 4.99 -10.38
N ALA A 281 -17.00 5.01 -10.05
CA ALA A 281 -17.74 6.25 -9.91
C ALA A 281 -17.16 7.12 -8.78
N TRP A 282 -16.86 6.53 -7.62
CA TRP A 282 -16.19 7.20 -6.50
C TRP A 282 -14.79 7.72 -6.86
N GLN A 283 -14.03 6.96 -7.65
CA GLN A 283 -12.68 7.37 -8.05
C GLN A 283 -12.67 8.45 -9.16
N LEU A 284 -13.78 8.61 -9.89
CA LEU A 284 -13.90 9.54 -11.02
C LEU A 284 -14.57 10.88 -10.69
N TYR A 285 -15.39 10.93 -9.64
CA TYR A 285 -16.22 12.09 -9.29
C TYR A 285 -16.17 12.39 -7.80
N GLU A 286 -16.11 13.68 -7.41
CA GLU A 286 -16.05 14.11 -6.01
C GLU A 286 -17.40 14.06 -5.27
N HIS A 287 -18.54 14.14 -5.99
CA HIS A 287 -19.88 14.18 -5.39
C HIS A 287 -20.87 13.31 -6.20
N ASP A 288 -21.75 12.59 -5.50
CA ASP A 288 -22.87 11.76 -5.97
C ASP A 288 -22.78 11.28 -7.44
N ALA A 289 -22.04 10.19 -7.64
CA ALA A 289 -21.76 9.67 -8.97
C ALA A 289 -22.79 8.62 -9.40
N ALA A 290 -23.55 8.92 -10.45
CA ALA A 290 -24.45 7.95 -11.09
C ALA A 290 -23.62 6.85 -11.78
N GLU A 291 -23.58 5.66 -11.19
CA GLU A 291 -22.99 4.43 -11.75
C GLU A 291 -23.36 4.21 -13.25
N VAL A 292 -24.55 4.68 -13.64
CA VAL A 292 -25.04 4.70 -15.02
C VAL A 292 -24.09 5.43 -15.98
N THR A 293 -23.50 6.56 -15.56
CA THR A 293 -22.53 7.33 -16.35
C THR A 293 -21.25 6.54 -16.57
N VAL A 294 -20.75 5.85 -15.54
CA VAL A 294 -19.56 4.98 -15.66
C VAL A 294 -19.83 3.85 -16.64
N ARG A 295 -20.99 3.19 -16.55
CA ARG A 295 -21.39 2.13 -17.48
C ARG A 295 -21.48 2.64 -18.92
N ALA A 296 -21.95 3.87 -19.13
CA ALA A 296 -22.01 4.50 -20.44
C ALA A 296 -20.62 4.84 -21.00
N GLU A 297 -19.72 5.40 -20.20
CA GLU A 297 -18.32 5.66 -20.58
C GLU A 297 -17.59 4.35 -20.89
N MET A 298 -17.77 3.30 -20.08
CA MET A 298 -17.20 1.98 -20.35
C MET A 298 -17.70 1.38 -21.67
N SER A 299 -18.98 1.56 -21.99
CA SER A 299 -19.54 1.15 -23.28
C SER A 299 -18.88 1.89 -24.44
N ARG A 300 -18.60 3.20 -24.31
CA ARG A 300 -17.90 4.01 -25.32
C ARG A 300 -16.41 3.63 -25.43
N LEU A 301 -15.75 3.39 -24.30
CA LEU A 301 -14.37 2.94 -24.24
C LEU A 301 -14.20 1.60 -24.97
N ARG A 302 -15.08 0.63 -24.74
CA ARG A 302 -15.07 -0.66 -25.47
C ARG A 302 -15.33 -0.53 -26.96
N LYS A 303 -16.06 0.49 -27.43
CA LYS A 303 -16.14 0.74 -28.89
C LYS A 303 -14.81 1.17 -29.50
N THR A 304 -13.95 1.79 -28.68
CA THR A 304 -12.62 2.28 -29.08
C THR A 304 -11.56 1.19 -28.95
N VAL A 305 -11.61 0.43 -27.85
CA VAL A 305 -10.67 -0.65 -27.49
C VAL A 305 -11.43 -1.88 -26.95
N PRO A 306 -12.10 -2.65 -27.83
CA PRO A 306 -13.06 -3.69 -27.42
C PRO A 306 -12.46 -4.85 -26.64
N ASP A 307 -11.18 -5.12 -26.87
CA ASP A 307 -10.45 -6.24 -26.28
C ASP A 307 -9.58 -5.84 -25.10
N LEU A 308 -9.54 -4.56 -24.73
CA LEU A 308 -8.73 -4.09 -23.60
C LEU A 308 -9.49 -4.14 -22.28
N VAL A 309 -10.82 -4.00 -22.27
CA VAL A 309 -11.62 -3.87 -21.04
C VAL A 309 -12.75 -4.90 -21.01
N SER A 310 -13.01 -5.47 -19.82
CA SER A 310 -14.07 -6.47 -19.63
C SER A 310 -15.47 -5.97 -20.04
N PRO A 311 -16.35 -6.87 -20.50
CA PRO A 311 -17.64 -6.50 -21.08
C PRO A 311 -18.69 -6.01 -20.07
N ALA A 312 -18.73 -6.54 -18.84
CA ALA A 312 -19.70 -6.14 -17.82
C ALA A 312 -19.30 -6.57 -16.40
N GLY A 313 -19.94 -5.98 -15.38
CA GLY A 313 -19.73 -6.29 -13.97
C GLY A 313 -18.53 -5.55 -13.39
N GLN A 314 -17.55 -6.29 -12.87
CA GLN A 314 -16.26 -5.77 -12.42
C GLN A 314 -15.41 -5.44 -13.66
N TYR A 315 -15.16 -4.15 -13.86
CA TYR A 315 -14.36 -3.66 -14.98
C TYR A 315 -12.89 -3.96 -14.71
N ARG A 316 -12.26 -4.72 -15.59
CA ARG A 316 -10.83 -5.06 -15.52
C ARG A 316 -10.19 -5.00 -16.89
N LEU A 317 -8.88 -4.78 -16.92
CA LEU A 317 -8.09 -4.91 -18.14
C LEU A 317 -7.98 -6.39 -18.54
N GLN A 318 -8.16 -6.68 -19.82
CA GLN A 318 -8.06 -8.04 -20.36
C GLN A 318 -6.64 -8.37 -20.84
N THR A 319 -5.82 -7.34 -21.07
CA THR A 319 -4.41 -7.46 -21.45
C THR A 319 -3.61 -6.50 -20.58
N GLU A 320 -2.32 -6.78 -20.42
CA GLU A 320 -1.44 -5.87 -19.69
C GLU A 320 -1.45 -4.48 -20.32
N LEU A 321 -1.69 -3.46 -19.49
CA LEU A 321 -1.57 -2.06 -19.85
C LEU A 321 -0.52 -1.42 -18.95
N ARG A 322 0.62 -1.07 -19.55
CA ARG A 322 1.69 -0.36 -18.85
C ARG A 322 1.48 1.14 -18.98
N THR A 323 1.80 1.90 -17.94
CA THR A 323 1.78 3.37 -18.00
C THR A 323 3.19 3.93 -17.85
N ASP A 324 3.44 5.10 -18.44
CA ASP A 324 4.68 5.84 -18.22
C ASP A 324 4.88 6.23 -16.75
N GLY A 325 3.80 6.40 -15.98
CA GLY A 325 3.84 6.56 -14.52
C GLY A 325 4.38 5.32 -13.78
N MET A 326 3.92 4.13 -14.15
CA MET A 326 4.44 2.86 -13.61
C MET A 326 5.92 2.66 -13.97
N GLU A 327 6.31 3.03 -15.19
CA GLU A 327 7.71 2.98 -15.61
C GLU A 327 8.60 3.90 -14.76
N VAL A 328 8.13 5.11 -14.38
CA VAL A 328 8.85 5.98 -13.43
C VAL A 328 8.99 5.30 -12.07
N ALA A 329 7.90 4.78 -11.51
CA ALA A 329 7.92 4.08 -10.22
C ALA A 329 8.92 2.91 -10.21
N GLU A 330 8.94 2.13 -11.28
CA GLU A 330 9.89 1.03 -11.46
C GLU A 330 11.36 1.47 -11.48
N ARG A 331 11.67 2.60 -12.12
CA ARG A 331 13.05 3.15 -12.13
C ARG A 331 13.46 3.64 -10.75
N LEU A 332 12.54 4.28 -10.02
CA LEU A 332 12.76 4.69 -8.63
C LEU A 332 13.05 3.47 -7.74
N THR A 333 12.28 2.40 -7.85
CA THR A 333 12.50 1.15 -7.09
C THR A 333 13.86 0.54 -7.36
N ARG A 334 14.37 0.64 -8.59
CA ARG A 334 15.70 0.12 -8.98
C ARG A 334 16.86 1.06 -8.62
N GLY A 335 16.58 2.24 -8.06
CA GLY A 335 17.59 3.27 -7.77
C GLY A 335 18.11 4.04 -8.98
N ASP A 336 17.43 3.91 -10.14
CA ASP A 336 17.78 4.60 -11.38
C ASP A 336 17.10 5.97 -11.44
N HIS A 337 17.54 6.87 -10.55
CA HIS A 337 16.93 8.19 -10.35
C HIS A 337 17.00 9.06 -11.62
N ARG A 338 18.09 8.94 -12.38
CA ARG A 338 18.31 9.73 -13.59
C ARG A 338 17.27 9.41 -14.66
N SER A 339 17.12 8.12 -14.99
CA SER A 339 16.13 7.71 -15.98
C SER A 339 14.70 7.97 -15.51
N ALA A 340 14.43 7.88 -14.20
CA ALA A 340 13.13 8.23 -13.64
C ALA A 340 12.78 9.71 -13.89
N VAL A 341 13.73 10.63 -13.67
CA VAL A 341 13.54 12.06 -13.92
C VAL A 341 13.39 12.36 -15.41
N GLU A 342 14.20 11.73 -16.27
CA GLU A 342 14.10 11.91 -17.73
C GLU A 342 12.73 11.46 -18.28
N LEU A 343 12.16 10.40 -17.71
CA LEU A 343 10.85 9.90 -18.07
C LEU A 343 9.71 10.76 -17.48
N TYR A 344 9.94 11.41 -16.34
CA TYR A 344 8.97 12.27 -15.67
C TYR A 344 8.85 13.64 -16.36
N ARG A 345 8.09 13.67 -17.47
CA ARG A 345 7.88 14.88 -18.30
C ARG A 345 6.93 15.92 -17.70
N GLY A 346 6.35 15.63 -16.53
CA GLY A 346 5.40 16.48 -15.84
C GLY A 346 4.43 15.65 -15.00
N GLU A 347 3.53 16.33 -14.28
CA GLU A 347 2.56 15.66 -13.43
C GLU A 347 1.71 14.65 -14.19
N LEU A 348 1.29 13.59 -13.49
CA LEU A 348 0.43 12.56 -14.04
C LEU A 348 -0.96 13.13 -14.34
N LEU A 349 -1.31 13.17 -15.63
CA LEU A 349 -2.57 13.66 -16.18
C LEU A 349 -3.05 15.01 -15.59
N PRO A 350 -2.31 16.12 -15.75
CA PRO A 350 -2.45 17.35 -14.94
C PRO A 350 -3.85 17.98 -14.90
N ARG A 351 -4.65 17.79 -15.96
CA ARG A 351 -6.02 18.35 -16.08
C ARG A 351 -7.10 17.50 -15.41
N SER A 352 -6.79 16.28 -14.98
CA SER A 352 -7.75 15.43 -14.29
C SER A 352 -8.01 15.97 -12.88
N THR A 353 -9.28 16.09 -12.52
CA THR A 353 -9.74 16.34 -11.14
C THR A 353 -10.38 15.09 -10.54
N ALA A 354 -10.35 13.95 -11.22
CA ALA A 354 -10.84 12.69 -10.69
C ALA A 354 -10.08 12.31 -9.40
N PRO A 355 -10.78 12.07 -8.26
CA PRO A 355 -10.14 11.82 -6.97
C PRO A 355 -9.06 10.73 -7.00
N GLY A 356 -9.33 9.59 -7.65
CA GLY A 356 -8.38 8.48 -7.75
C GLY A 356 -7.13 8.87 -8.54
N VAL A 357 -7.30 9.60 -9.65
CA VAL A 357 -6.16 10.07 -10.46
C VAL A 357 -5.36 11.16 -9.75
N VAL A 358 -6.01 12.05 -9.02
CA VAL A 358 -5.35 13.06 -8.19
C VAL A 358 -4.51 12.37 -7.10
N ALA A 359 -5.05 11.34 -6.45
CA ALA A 359 -4.30 10.55 -5.46
C ALA A 359 -3.06 9.86 -6.07
N LEU A 360 -3.20 9.27 -7.26
CA LEU A 360 -2.07 8.66 -7.99
C LEU A 360 -1.01 9.70 -8.37
N ARG A 361 -1.43 10.88 -8.83
CA ARG A 361 -0.53 11.99 -9.14
C ARG A 361 0.28 12.42 -7.93
N TYR A 362 -0.39 12.67 -6.80
CA TYR A 362 0.29 13.06 -5.57
C TYR A 362 1.26 11.99 -5.07
N ARG A 363 0.87 10.71 -5.17
CA ARG A 363 1.72 9.58 -4.77
C ARG A 363 3.00 9.51 -5.61
N LEU A 364 2.87 9.49 -6.94
CA LEU A 364 4.02 9.39 -7.84
C LEU A 364 4.94 10.61 -7.74
N HIS A 365 4.36 11.81 -7.72
CA HIS A 365 5.12 13.05 -7.59
C HIS A 365 5.86 13.11 -6.24
N GLY A 366 5.16 12.82 -5.14
CA GLY A 366 5.76 12.81 -3.80
C GLY A 366 6.85 11.76 -3.65
N TRP A 367 6.67 10.57 -4.22
CA TRP A 367 7.69 9.52 -4.19
C TRP A 367 8.95 9.94 -4.95
N LEU A 368 8.84 10.39 -6.20
CA LEU A 368 9.96 10.90 -6.99
C LEU A 368 10.71 12.00 -6.23
N ARG A 369 9.97 13.01 -5.75
CA ARG A 369 10.52 14.14 -5.00
C ARG A 369 11.30 13.70 -3.76
N ASN A 370 10.72 12.82 -2.94
CA ASN A 370 11.34 12.37 -1.69
C ASN A 370 12.60 11.53 -1.95
N VAL A 371 12.58 10.67 -2.98
CA VAL A 371 13.77 9.89 -3.39
C VAL A 371 14.89 10.83 -3.82
N LEU A 372 14.59 11.86 -4.62
CA LEU A 372 15.60 12.83 -5.05
C LEU A 372 16.19 13.62 -3.88
N LEU A 373 15.37 14.05 -2.91
CA LEU A 373 15.84 14.77 -1.73
C LEU A 373 16.75 13.92 -0.83
N ASP A 374 16.45 12.63 -0.70
CA ASP A 374 17.22 11.70 0.15
C ASP A 374 18.50 11.22 -0.54
N SER A 375 18.37 10.71 -1.77
CA SER A 375 19.41 9.92 -2.45
C SER A 375 19.64 10.31 -3.91
N GLY A 376 19.05 11.40 -4.39
CA GLY A 376 19.28 11.93 -5.73
C GLY A 376 20.73 12.38 -5.94
N ASP A 377 21.32 12.01 -7.08
CA ASP A 377 22.59 12.58 -7.51
C ASP A 377 22.40 14.04 -7.98
N SER A 378 23.50 14.78 -8.10
CA SER A 378 23.44 16.21 -8.47
C SER A 378 22.81 16.46 -9.86
N GLU A 379 22.87 15.48 -10.76
CA GLU A 379 22.39 15.62 -12.13
C GLU A 379 20.87 15.37 -12.22
N ALA A 380 20.38 14.32 -11.56
CA ALA A 380 18.97 14.01 -11.41
C ALA A 380 18.23 15.13 -10.65
N LEU A 381 18.83 15.65 -9.57
CA LEU A 381 18.28 16.80 -8.83
C LEU A 381 18.18 18.03 -9.73
N ARG A 382 19.22 18.36 -10.50
CA ARG A 382 19.19 19.51 -11.42
C ARG A 382 18.15 19.31 -12.53
N SER A 383 18.14 18.14 -13.15
CA SER A 383 17.19 17.81 -14.21
C SER A 383 15.74 17.99 -13.72
N TYR A 384 15.44 17.49 -12.51
CA TYR A 384 14.12 17.66 -11.90
C TYR A 384 13.84 19.12 -11.50
N ALA A 385 14.81 19.82 -10.89
CA ALA A 385 14.68 21.23 -10.48
C ALA A 385 14.36 22.14 -11.67
N THR A 386 14.92 21.88 -12.84
CA THR A 386 14.65 22.66 -14.06
C THR A 386 13.36 22.24 -14.78
N SER A 387 12.72 21.14 -14.36
CA SER A 387 11.47 20.66 -14.96
C SER A 387 10.27 21.53 -14.54
N PRO A 388 9.17 21.53 -15.31
CA PRO A 388 7.93 22.23 -14.91
C PRO A 388 7.40 21.81 -13.54
N ALA A 389 7.68 20.58 -13.09
CA ALA A 389 7.21 20.04 -11.82
C ALA A 389 8.14 20.38 -10.63
N GLY A 390 9.39 20.73 -10.88
CA GLY A 390 10.38 21.01 -9.82
C GLY A 390 10.83 22.47 -9.72
N ARG A 391 10.53 23.31 -10.72
CA ARG A 391 11.05 24.69 -10.79
C ARG A 391 10.62 25.59 -9.64
N GLU A 392 9.47 25.30 -9.02
CA GLU A 392 8.91 26.05 -7.88
C GLU A 392 9.25 25.39 -6.52
N ASP A 393 10.03 24.31 -6.52
CA ASP A 393 10.37 23.55 -5.32
C ASP A 393 11.69 24.03 -4.68
N ALA A 394 11.57 24.92 -3.69
CA ALA A 394 12.72 25.47 -2.98
C ALA A 394 13.57 24.40 -2.28
N GLN A 395 12.99 23.29 -1.80
CA GLN A 395 13.77 22.24 -1.14
C GLN A 395 14.63 21.47 -2.13
N ILE A 396 14.10 21.21 -3.33
CA ILE A 396 14.87 20.57 -4.41
C ILE A 396 16.00 21.48 -4.88
N TRP A 397 15.75 22.78 -5.06
CA TRP A 397 16.80 23.73 -5.41
C TRP A 397 17.88 23.83 -4.34
N ARG A 398 17.50 23.80 -3.06
CA ARG A 398 18.45 23.76 -1.93
C ARG A 398 19.28 22.47 -1.95
N ALA A 399 18.62 21.33 -2.10
CA ALA A 399 19.27 20.03 -2.18
C ALA A 399 20.23 19.93 -3.39
N CYS A 400 19.89 20.57 -4.51
CA CYS A 400 20.75 20.69 -5.68
C CYS A 400 21.98 21.56 -5.35
N LEU A 401 21.78 22.74 -4.76
CA LEU A 401 22.88 23.62 -4.33
C LEU A 401 23.83 22.93 -3.35
N ASP A 402 23.32 22.16 -2.39
CA ASP A 402 24.15 21.50 -1.37
C ASP A 402 25.02 20.36 -1.95
N ARG A 403 24.57 19.72 -3.04
CA ARG A 403 25.25 18.58 -3.68
C ARG A 403 26.11 18.95 -4.89
N LEU A 404 25.94 20.14 -5.46
CA LEU A 404 26.77 20.63 -6.56
C LEU A 404 28.20 20.93 -6.10
N ALA A 405 29.19 20.52 -6.89
CA ALA A 405 30.60 20.84 -6.65
C ALA A 405 30.83 22.36 -6.50
N PRO A 406 31.72 22.83 -5.59
CA PRO A 406 31.89 24.26 -5.28
C PRO A 406 32.20 25.15 -6.49
N ASP A 407 32.83 24.62 -7.52
CA ASP A 407 33.22 25.28 -8.77
C ASP A 407 32.18 25.16 -9.89
N SER A 408 31.07 24.44 -9.65
CA SER A 408 30.04 24.24 -10.65
C SER A 408 29.31 25.54 -10.99
N PRO A 409 29.20 25.91 -12.29
CA PRO A 409 28.48 27.11 -12.71
C PRO A 409 26.98 27.05 -12.35
N HIS A 410 26.43 25.85 -12.15
CA HIS A 410 25.02 25.65 -11.76
C HIS A 410 24.71 26.08 -10.32
N ARG A 411 25.73 26.30 -9.47
CA ARG A 411 25.51 26.84 -8.12
C ARG A 411 24.95 28.25 -8.16
N ALA A 412 25.42 29.08 -9.09
CA ALA A 412 24.94 30.46 -9.25
C ALA A 412 23.46 30.48 -9.68
N GLU A 413 23.09 29.58 -10.59
CA GLU A 413 21.70 29.38 -11.02
C GLU A 413 20.81 28.97 -9.84
N ALA A 414 21.17 27.91 -9.11
CA ALA A 414 20.38 27.43 -7.97
C ALA A 414 20.22 28.50 -6.87
N ALA A 415 21.27 29.28 -6.58
CA ALA A 415 21.20 30.37 -5.60
C ALA A 415 20.30 31.53 -6.06
N ALA A 416 20.33 31.87 -7.35
CA ALA A 416 19.47 32.91 -7.91
C ALA A 416 17.99 32.51 -7.83
N VAL A 417 17.66 31.26 -8.17
CA VAL A 417 16.28 30.74 -8.09
C VAL A 417 15.79 30.70 -6.64
N LEU A 418 16.60 30.21 -5.71
CA LEU A 418 16.25 30.22 -4.28
C LEU A 418 15.95 31.62 -3.74
N THR A 419 16.77 32.61 -4.13
CA THR A 419 16.56 34.01 -3.73
C THR A 419 15.23 34.55 -4.28
N GLY A 420 14.86 34.18 -5.49
CA GLY A 420 13.56 34.53 -6.09
C GLY A 420 12.39 33.91 -5.34
N LEU A 421 12.44 32.60 -5.07
CA LEU A 421 11.39 31.86 -4.37
C LEU A 421 11.21 32.34 -2.91
N ASP A 422 12.30 32.66 -2.21
CA ASP A 422 12.27 33.22 -0.84
C ASP A 422 11.64 34.63 -0.84
N GLY A 423 11.85 35.42 -1.90
CA GLY A 423 11.27 36.75 -2.06
C GLY A 423 9.75 36.74 -2.31
N GLU A 424 9.23 35.77 -3.05
CA GLU A 424 7.79 35.60 -3.31
C GLU A 424 7.02 35.17 -2.05
N LEU A 425 7.62 34.33 -1.19
CA LEU A 425 7.04 33.91 0.09
C LEU A 425 7.06 35.02 1.15
N GLY A 426 8.03 35.94 1.07
CA GLY A 426 8.16 37.09 1.97
C GLY A 426 7.19 38.25 1.70
N HIS A 427 6.37 38.18 0.64
CA HIS A 427 5.38 39.22 0.27
C HIS A 427 3.92 38.76 0.41
N ALA A 428 3.68 37.55 0.93
CA ALA A 428 2.35 37.00 1.17
C ALA A 428 1.92 37.04 2.66
N GLY A 429 2.62 37.82 3.50
CA GLY A 429 2.35 37.97 4.94
C GLY A 429 1.52 39.19 5.30
#